data_AF-A0A7M2Y781-F1
#
_entry.id   AF-A0A7M2Y781-F1
#
_cell.length_a   1.000
_cell.length_b   1.000
_cell.length_c   1.000
_cell.angle_alpha   90.00
_cell.angle_beta   90.00
_cell.angle_gamma   90.00
#
_symmetry.space_group_name_H-M   'P 1'
#
loop_
_entity.id
_entity.type
_entity.pdbx_description
1 polymer ?
#
loop_
_entity_poly.entity_id
_entity_poly.type
_entity_poly.pdbx_seq_one_letter_code
_entity_poly.pdbx_strand_id
1 'polypeptide(L)'
;MKIKLLTVSFFIMLANTAISCDKGNKPEMKQQAITAEESSTSEKPAPIITANFPKEVSILLPTQYRKKSTGYPQNVKDKNWFELYKEEKTGKWLIGKADLKISYGRDECVGEDVMIIKSKHEDVVLFFTGFDGLNLNPETILEDKPLFPEHNISFKFKGQEYLLSPMGSVVDDEGHILPANLVREQTQQELADSQITDYTLSFSVGNETFNLATINKIEFSTPKIIWLGDLNGDDLPDMILDLSSFYETQRLFFFLSDPNDKKQPLKKVADLEVINDC
;
A
#
# COMPACT_ATOMS: atom_id res chain seq x y z
N MET A 1 22.25 41.30 7.88
CA MET A 1 23.45 40.64 8.43
C MET A 1 24.38 40.25 7.28
N LYS A 2 25.67 40.54 7.37
CA LYS A 2 26.64 40.49 6.26
C LYS A 2 27.03 39.05 5.87
N ILE A 3 27.05 38.85 4.55
CA ILE A 3 27.70 37.85 3.67
C ILE A 3 28.70 36.88 4.34
N LYS A 4 28.59 35.59 3.99
CA LYS A 4 29.73 34.74 3.58
C LYS A 4 29.28 33.66 2.59
N LEU A 5 29.56 33.93 1.31
CA LEU A 5 29.49 32.99 0.20
C LEU A 5 30.67 32.01 0.35
N LEU A 6 30.42 30.72 0.52
CA LEU A 6 31.47 29.70 0.50
C LEU A 6 31.45 29.03 -0.88
N THR A 7 32.36 29.45 -1.74
CA THR A 7 32.69 28.79 -3.00
C THR A 7 33.54 27.56 -2.72
N VAL A 8 33.03 26.37 -3.03
CA VAL A 8 33.82 25.13 -3.07
C VAL A 8 33.91 24.69 -4.52
N SER A 9 35.09 24.92 -5.11
CA SER A 9 35.46 24.40 -6.43
C SER A 9 35.83 22.92 -6.31
N PHE A 10 35.10 22.04 -7.01
CA PHE A 10 35.47 20.64 -7.13
C PHE A 10 36.17 20.41 -8.47
N PHE A 11 37.39 19.88 -8.39
CA PHE A 11 38.28 19.57 -9.51
C PHE A 11 37.71 18.39 -10.32
N ILE A 12 37.49 18.60 -11.61
CA ILE A 12 37.19 17.55 -12.59
C ILE A 12 38.52 16.96 -13.05
N MET A 13 38.78 15.68 -12.76
CA MET A 13 39.89 14.94 -13.35
C MET A 13 39.33 14.01 -14.44
N LEU A 14 39.46 14.45 -15.70
CA LEU A 14 39.29 13.62 -16.88
C LEU A 14 40.46 12.64 -16.99
N ALA A 15 40.17 11.35 -17.11
CA ALA A 15 41.10 10.37 -17.66
C ALA A 15 40.48 9.78 -18.94
N ASN A 16 40.98 10.27 -20.07
CA ASN A 16 40.81 9.67 -21.38
C ASN A 16 41.73 8.45 -21.50
N THR A 17 41.20 7.29 -21.88
CA THR A 17 41.98 6.27 -22.58
C THR A 17 41.25 5.87 -23.85
N ALA A 18 41.88 6.21 -24.97
CA ALA A 18 41.44 5.91 -26.32
C ALA A 18 42.14 4.64 -26.83
N ILE A 19 41.33 3.81 -27.50
CA ILE A 19 41.61 3.03 -28.71
C ILE A 19 42.76 2.00 -28.68
N SER A 20 42.40 0.74 -28.92
CA SER A 20 43.12 -0.07 -29.90
C SER A 20 42.14 -0.96 -30.67
N CYS A 21 41.84 -0.56 -31.91
CA CYS A 21 41.27 -1.41 -32.94
C CYS A 21 42.42 -2.11 -33.66
N ASP A 22 42.43 -3.44 -33.66
CA ASP A 22 43.29 -4.19 -34.58
C ASP A 22 42.51 -4.55 -35.84
N LYS A 23 43.13 -4.29 -36.99
CA LYS A 23 42.59 -4.52 -38.33
C LYS A 23 43.14 -5.85 -38.84
N GLY A 24 42.29 -6.68 -39.45
CA GLY A 24 42.79 -7.57 -40.50
C GLY A 24 41.89 -8.72 -40.92
N ASN A 25 41.41 -8.61 -42.16
CA ASN A 25 41.11 -9.67 -43.14
C ASN A 25 39.75 -10.40 -43.08
N LYS A 26 38.88 -10.01 -44.03
CA LYS A 26 37.92 -10.92 -44.69
C LYS A 26 38.68 -11.93 -45.56
N PRO A 27 38.22 -13.19 -45.62
CA PRO A 27 37.76 -13.71 -46.90
C PRO A 27 36.45 -14.52 -46.84
N GLU A 28 35.74 -14.40 -47.96
CA GLU A 28 34.72 -15.25 -48.59
C GLU A 28 33.99 -16.38 -47.85
N MET A 29 32.67 -16.29 -48.03
CA MET A 29 31.63 -17.26 -47.73
C MET A 29 31.78 -18.53 -48.59
N LYS A 30 31.90 -19.70 -47.95
CA LYS A 30 31.49 -20.99 -48.53
C LYS A 30 30.39 -21.59 -47.65
N GLN A 31 29.22 -21.76 -48.24
CA GLN A 31 28.10 -22.49 -47.69
C GLN A 31 28.48 -23.96 -47.51
N GLN A 32 28.37 -24.45 -46.29
CA GLN A 32 28.21 -25.87 -45.99
C GLN A 32 27.14 -26.00 -44.91
N ALA A 33 26.04 -26.62 -45.29
CA ALA A 33 24.93 -26.95 -44.40
C ALA A 33 25.42 -27.89 -43.30
N ILE A 34 25.27 -27.46 -42.05
CA ILE A 34 25.42 -28.31 -40.88
C ILE A 34 24.08 -28.28 -40.17
N THR A 35 23.40 -29.42 -40.23
CA THR A 35 22.21 -29.77 -39.47
C THR A 35 22.55 -29.69 -37.99
N ALA A 36 22.04 -28.68 -37.29
CA ALA A 36 22.08 -28.62 -35.84
C ALA A 36 20.82 -29.31 -35.31
N GLU A 37 21.02 -30.43 -34.60
CA GLU A 37 19.98 -31.02 -33.77
C GLU A 37 19.69 -30.05 -32.61
N GLU A 38 18.55 -29.36 -32.69
CA GLU A 38 17.94 -28.66 -31.57
C GLU A 38 17.48 -29.69 -30.54
N SER A 39 18.30 -29.92 -29.52
CA SER A 39 17.88 -30.55 -28.27
C SER A 39 16.94 -29.59 -27.52
N SER A 40 15.69 -29.55 -27.96
CA SER A 40 14.59 -28.88 -27.29
C SER A 40 14.15 -29.68 -26.06
N THR A 41 14.85 -29.49 -24.96
CA THR A 41 14.31 -29.84 -23.65
C THR A 41 13.20 -28.86 -23.34
N SER A 42 11.97 -29.21 -23.74
CA SER A 42 10.73 -28.57 -23.33
C SER A 42 10.59 -28.68 -21.82
N GLU A 43 11.04 -27.65 -21.11
CA GLU A 43 10.62 -27.43 -19.72
C GLU A 43 9.14 -27.03 -19.78
N LYS A 44 8.31 -28.01 -19.44
CA LYS A 44 6.87 -27.83 -19.22
C LYS A 44 6.69 -26.66 -18.24
N PRO A 45 5.96 -25.58 -18.61
CA PRO A 45 5.67 -24.52 -17.66
C PRO A 45 5.03 -25.14 -16.42
N ALA A 46 5.57 -24.78 -15.25
CA ALA A 46 4.95 -25.13 -13.99
C ALA A 46 3.46 -24.71 -14.06
N PRO A 47 2.53 -25.55 -13.57
CA PRO A 47 1.12 -25.19 -13.57
C PRO A 47 0.97 -23.89 -12.78
N ILE A 48 0.45 -22.85 -13.44
CA ILE A 48 -0.04 -21.64 -12.79
C ILE A 48 -1.11 -22.14 -11.82
N ILE A 49 -0.78 -22.16 -10.53
CA ILE A 49 -1.77 -22.45 -9.50
C ILE A 49 -2.74 -21.28 -9.55
N THR A 50 -3.88 -21.48 -10.19
CA THR A 50 -5.01 -20.56 -10.10
C THR A 50 -5.58 -20.69 -8.69
N ALA A 51 -4.95 -20.01 -7.73
CA ALA A 51 -5.55 -19.83 -6.42
C ALA A 51 -6.90 -19.14 -6.63
N ASN A 52 -7.94 -19.64 -5.96
CA ASN A 52 -9.25 -19.00 -6.03
C ASN A 52 -9.16 -17.64 -5.32
N PHE A 53 -9.61 -16.57 -5.98
CA PHE A 53 -9.65 -15.25 -5.36
C PHE A 53 -10.51 -15.28 -4.07
N PRO A 54 -10.00 -14.76 -2.94
CA PRO A 54 -10.69 -14.86 -1.67
C PRO A 54 -11.98 -14.04 -1.66
N LYS A 55 -13.09 -14.68 -1.26
CA LYS A 55 -14.43 -14.06 -1.27
C LYS A 55 -14.92 -13.59 0.10
N GLU A 56 -14.30 -14.03 1.19
CA GLU A 56 -14.79 -13.82 2.55
C GLU A 56 -13.65 -13.47 3.53
N VAL A 57 -12.90 -12.41 3.24
CA VAL A 57 -11.93 -11.87 4.20
C VAL A 57 -12.67 -11.04 5.23
N SER A 58 -12.62 -11.44 6.50
CA SER A 58 -13.03 -10.58 7.61
C SER A 58 -11.82 -9.84 8.15
N ILE A 59 -12.01 -8.59 8.56
CA ILE A 59 -10.99 -7.82 9.27
C ILE A 59 -11.47 -7.39 10.66
N LEU A 60 -10.51 -7.10 11.52
CA LEU A 60 -10.71 -6.60 12.89
C LEU A 60 -9.51 -5.70 13.23
N LEU A 61 -9.72 -4.67 14.04
CA LEU A 61 -8.68 -3.73 14.44
C LEU A 61 -8.23 -3.99 15.89
N PRO A 62 -6.94 -3.78 16.20
CA PRO A 62 -6.39 -3.88 17.55
C PRO A 62 -6.76 -2.66 18.40
N THR A 63 -8.05 -2.44 18.62
CA THR A 63 -8.60 -1.23 19.25
C THR A 63 -9.73 -1.57 20.23
N GLN A 64 -10.35 -0.52 20.78
CA GLN A 64 -11.58 -0.62 21.55
C GLN A 64 -12.81 -0.46 20.65
N TYR A 65 -13.85 -1.22 20.96
CA TYR A 65 -15.15 -1.20 20.31
C TYR A 65 -16.18 -0.76 21.33
N ARG A 66 -16.84 0.38 21.09
CA ARG A 66 -17.90 0.89 21.96
C ARG A 66 -19.21 0.19 21.68
N LYS A 67 -19.90 -0.21 22.75
CA LYS A 67 -21.11 -1.02 22.65
C LYS A 67 -22.23 -0.34 21.87
N LYS A 68 -22.42 0.98 22.00
CA LYS A 68 -23.49 1.68 21.29
C LYS A 68 -23.01 2.34 20.00
N SER A 69 -21.84 2.99 20.00
CA SER A 69 -21.35 3.71 18.82
C SER A 69 -20.99 2.76 17.66
N THR A 70 -20.16 1.74 17.92
CA THR A 70 -19.67 0.81 16.87
C THR A 70 -20.34 -0.57 16.96
N GLY A 71 -20.77 -0.97 18.16
CA GLY A 71 -21.16 -2.33 18.44
C GLY A 71 -19.94 -3.25 18.62
N TYR A 72 -20.15 -4.36 19.33
CA TYR A 72 -19.08 -5.35 19.52
C TYR A 72 -18.96 -6.25 18.29
N PRO A 73 -17.73 -6.56 17.85
CA PRO A 73 -17.52 -7.56 16.82
C PRO A 73 -18.03 -8.92 17.29
N GLN A 74 -18.78 -9.61 16.42
CA GLN A 74 -19.41 -10.89 16.73
C GLN A 74 -18.52 -12.07 16.29
N ASN A 75 -18.65 -13.20 16.98
CA ASN A 75 -17.99 -14.47 16.61
C ASN A 75 -16.46 -14.37 16.49
N VAL A 76 -15.84 -13.43 17.23
CA VAL A 76 -14.38 -13.20 17.17
C VAL A 76 -13.61 -14.48 17.51
N LYS A 77 -14.08 -15.26 18.48
CA LYS A 77 -13.41 -16.49 18.92
C LYS A 77 -13.60 -17.68 17.96
N ASP A 78 -14.55 -17.60 17.04
CA ASP A 78 -14.89 -18.70 16.13
C ASP A 78 -14.07 -18.65 14.82
N LYS A 79 -13.27 -17.59 14.64
CA LYS A 79 -12.46 -17.35 13.45
C LYS A 79 -10.97 -17.56 13.73
N ASN A 80 -10.26 -18.09 12.74
CA ASN A 80 -8.80 -18.16 12.75
C ASN A 80 -8.25 -16.84 12.23
N TRP A 81 -7.66 -16.06 13.13
CA TRP A 81 -7.12 -14.74 12.83
C TRP A 81 -5.61 -14.80 12.55
N PHE A 82 -5.21 -14.04 11.55
CA PHE A 82 -3.85 -13.62 11.31
C PHE A 82 -3.74 -12.14 11.65
N GLU A 83 -2.52 -11.68 11.86
CA GLU A 83 -2.19 -10.27 12.10
C GLU A 83 -1.09 -9.83 11.16
N LEU A 84 -1.24 -8.61 10.62
CA LEU A 84 -0.16 -7.90 9.95
C LEU A 84 0.45 -6.92 10.95
N TYR A 85 1.75 -7.06 11.19
CA TYR A 85 2.47 -6.24 12.15
C TYR A 85 3.87 -5.94 11.65
N LYS A 86 4.46 -4.88 12.22
CA LYS A 86 5.87 -4.54 12.00
C LYS A 86 6.71 -5.09 13.14
N GLU A 87 7.70 -5.92 12.82
CA GLU A 87 8.60 -6.49 13.81
C GLU A 87 9.57 -5.42 14.32
N GLU A 88 9.46 -5.04 15.59
CA GLU A 88 10.25 -3.94 16.21
C GLU A 88 11.76 -4.06 16.00
N LYS A 89 12.30 -5.29 16.05
CA LYS A 89 13.76 -5.51 15.98
C LYS A 89 14.33 -5.31 14.58
N THR A 90 13.55 -5.66 13.56
CA THR A 90 14.04 -5.66 12.16
C THR A 90 13.40 -4.57 11.32
N GLY A 91 12.29 -3.98 11.80
CA GLY A 91 11.43 -3.07 11.04
C GLY A 91 10.69 -3.75 9.88
N LYS A 92 10.70 -5.09 9.79
CA LYS A 92 10.05 -5.82 8.70
C LYS A 92 8.58 -6.05 8.98
N TRP A 93 7.77 -5.97 7.93
CA TRP A 93 6.39 -6.44 7.98
C TRP A 93 6.34 -7.94 7.94
N LEU A 94 5.56 -8.51 8.85
CA LEU A 94 5.35 -9.94 8.98
C LEU A 94 3.87 -10.23 9.15
N ILE A 95 3.48 -11.44 8.76
CA ILE A 95 2.17 -11.99 9.06
C ILE A 95 2.34 -13.13 10.06
N GLY A 96 1.57 -13.09 11.14
CA GLY A 96 1.56 -14.10 12.19
C GLY A 96 0.16 -14.64 12.42
N LYS A 97 0.05 -15.81 13.05
CA LYS A 97 -1.23 -16.20 13.67
C LYS A 97 -1.48 -15.28 14.86
N ALA A 98 -2.65 -14.66 14.91
CA ALA A 98 -2.98 -13.73 15.98
C ALA A 98 -3.36 -14.48 17.26
N ASP A 99 -2.80 -14.02 18.39
CA ASP A 99 -3.23 -14.42 19.73
C ASP A 99 -4.00 -13.27 20.38
N LEU A 100 -5.31 -13.23 20.07
CA LEU A 100 -6.18 -12.12 20.45
C LEU A 100 -6.42 -12.09 21.96
N LYS A 101 -6.06 -10.97 22.59
CA LYS A 101 -6.45 -10.67 23.97
C LYS A 101 -7.72 -9.82 23.96
N ILE A 102 -8.82 -10.40 24.40
CA ILE A 102 -10.11 -9.72 24.51
C ILE A 102 -10.37 -9.40 25.98
N SER A 103 -10.59 -8.13 26.28
CA SER A 103 -11.00 -7.64 27.61
C SER A 103 -12.20 -6.70 27.47
N TYR A 104 -12.85 -6.40 28.59
CA TYR A 104 -13.97 -5.48 28.65
C TYR A 104 -13.69 -4.39 29.68
N GLY A 105 -14.26 -3.22 29.46
CA GLY A 105 -14.08 -2.08 30.35
C GLY A 105 -15.15 -1.02 30.12
N ARG A 106 -14.85 0.18 30.62
CA ARG A 106 -15.66 1.38 30.42
C ARG A 106 -14.77 2.45 29.81
N ASP A 107 -15.26 3.10 28.77
CA ASP A 107 -14.70 4.34 28.24
C ASP A 107 -15.25 5.49 29.07
N GLU A 108 -14.39 6.13 29.84
CA GLU A 108 -14.78 7.22 30.75
C GLU A 108 -15.08 8.53 30.01
N CYS A 109 -14.57 8.73 28.79
CA CYS A 109 -14.82 9.96 28.02
C CYS A 109 -16.31 10.04 27.63
N VAL A 110 -16.83 8.96 27.06
CA VAL A 110 -18.22 8.88 26.58
C VAL A 110 -19.16 8.11 27.51
N GLY A 111 -18.62 7.51 28.57
CA GLY A 111 -19.40 6.76 29.57
C GLY A 111 -19.99 5.45 29.06
N GLU A 112 -19.34 4.79 28.10
CA GLU A 112 -19.82 3.57 27.46
C GLU A 112 -19.05 2.30 27.84
N ASP A 113 -19.73 1.15 27.80
CA ASP A 113 -19.06 -0.14 27.89
C ASP A 113 -18.26 -0.39 26.59
N VAL A 114 -17.03 -0.90 26.74
CA VAL A 114 -16.14 -1.24 25.62
C VAL A 114 -15.70 -2.71 25.64
N MET A 115 -15.53 -3.27 24.45
CA MET A 115 -14.73 -4.47 24.20
C MET A 115 -13.38 -4.04 23.63
N ILE A 116 -12.29 -4.43 24.27
CA ILE A 116 -10.93 -4.07 23.85
C ILE A 116 -10.26 -5.31 23.30
N ILE A 117 -9.69 -5.20 22.10
CA ILE A 117 -8.99 -6.29 21.42
C ILE A 117 -7.54 -5.86 21.18
N LYS A 118 -6.58 -6.67 21.64
CA LYS A 118 -5.16 -6.40 21.53
C LYS A 118 -4.39 -7.59 20.95
N SER A 119 -3.29 -7.28 20.26
CA SER A 119 -2.26 -8.26 19.93
C SER A 119 -1.24 -8.40 21.07
N LYS A 120 -0.38 -9.41 20.95
CA LYS A 120 0.88 -9.49 21.69
C LYS A 120 1.98 -8.62 21.07
N HIS A 121 1.91 -8.34 19.76
CA HIS A 121 2.81 -7.41 19.08
C HIS A 121 2.31 -5.98 19.30
N GLU A 122 3.20 -5.04 19.58
CA GLU A 122 2.82 -3.64 19.81
C GLU A 122 2.40 -2.96 18.50
N ASP A 123 3.15 -3.19 17.42
CA ASP A 123 3.01 -2.50 16.14
C ASP A 123 2.12 -3.28 15.14
N VAL A 124 0.97 -3.76 15.63
CA VAL A 124 -0.04 -4.45 14.83
C VAL A 124 -0.98 -3.46 14.14
N VAL A 125 -1.24 -3.67 12.84
CA VAL A 125 -2.15 -2.81 12.06
C VAL A 125 -3.57 -3.34 12.06
N LEU A 126 -3.73 -4.61 11.73
CA LEU A 126 -5.04 -5.26 11.65
C LEU A 126 -4.92 -6.75 11.91
N PHE A 127 -6.05 -7.34 12.29
CA PHE A 127 -6.31 -8.76 12.19
C PHE A 127 -7.17 -9.06 10.97
N PHE A 128 -6.94 -10.22 10.35
CA PHE A 128 -7.74 -10.68 9.23
C PHE A 128 -7.85 -12.20 9.18
N THR A 129 -8.90 -12.73 8.55
CA THR A 129 -9.01 -14.18 8.31
C THR A 129 -8.10 -14.61 7.16
N GLY A 130 -7.44 -15.75 7.31
CA GLY A 130 -6.53 -16.26 6.29
C GLY A 130 -7.23 -16.59 4.96
N PHE A 131 -6.44 -16.56 3.88
CA PHE A 131 -6.84 -16.89 2.52
C PHE A 131 -5.73 -17.70 1.84
N ASP A 132 -6.06 -18.33 0.71
CA ASP A 132 -5.10 -19.13 -0.07
C ASP A 132 -3.96 -18.25 -0.59
N GLY A 133 -2.72 -18.76 -0.51
CA GLY A 133 -1.53 -18.04 -0.94
C GLY A 133 -0.90 -17.14 0.14
N LEU A 134 -1.53 -16.96 1.31
CA LEU A 134 -1.02 -16.08 2.36
C LEU A 134 0.47 -16.31 2.68
N ASN A 135 1.28 -15.27 2.47
CA ASN A 135 2.71 -15.25 2.68
C ASN A 135 3.06 -14.65 4.06
N LEU A 136 3.68 -15.44 4.93
CA LEU A 136 4.06 -14.99 6.29
C LEU A 136 5.18 -13.95 6.31
N ASN A 137 5.93 -13.82 5.21
CA ASN A 137 6.98 -12.82 5.03
C ASN A 137 6.65 -11.98 3.78
N PRO A 138 5.64 -11.11 3.86
CA PRO A 138 5.15 -10.39 2.70
C PRO A 138 6.21 -9.43 2.15
N GLU A 139 6.25 -9.28 0.83
CA GLU A 139 7.18 -8.36 0.18
C GLU A 139 6.62 -6.95 0.31
N THR A 140 7.28 -6.06 1.05
CA THR A 140 6.81 -4.68 1.22
C THR A 140 7.43 -3.77 0.16
N ILE A 141 6.60 -2.96 -0.50
CA ILE A 141 7.02 -1.99 -1.51
C ILE A 141 7.03 -0.58 -0.91
N LEU A 142 5.93 -0.17 -0.28
CA LEU A 142 5.77 1.13 0.36
C LEU A 142 4.95 0.98 1.64
N GLU A 143 5.19 1.89 2.58
CA GLU A 143 4.44 2.01 3.83
C GLU A 143 4.37 3.49 4.23
N ASP A 144 3.38 3.82 5.06
CA ASP A 144 3.20 5.14 5.68
C ASP A 144 3.35 6.31 4.70
N LYS A 145 2.58 6.24 3.60
CA LYS A 145 2.54 7.31 2.58
C LYS A 145 1.16 7.92 2.54
N PRO A 146 1.01 9.23 2.77
CA PRO A 146 -0.28 9.86 2.66
C PRO A 146 -0.69 10.01 1.20
N LEU A 147 -1.99 9.92 0.99
CA LEU A 147 -2.70 9.95 -0.28
C LEU A 147 -3.47 11.27 -0.39
N PHE A 148 -2.74 12.37 -0.24
CA PHE A 148 -3.29 13.71 -0.29
C PHE A 148 -3.57 14.12 -1.75
N PRO A 149 -4.69 14.81 -2.06
CA PRO A 149 -4.96 15.26 -3.43
C PRO A 149 -3.77 15.95 -4.09
N GLU A 150 -3.65 15.75 -5.41
CA GLU A 150 -2.55 16.29 -6.24
C GLU A 150 -1.15 15.71 -5.96
N HIS A 151 -1.02 14.80 -4.99
CA HIS A 151 0.23 14.10 -4.68
C HIS A 151 0.17 12.65 -5.14
N ASN A 152 0.34 12.43 -6.43
CA ASN A 152 0.36 11.08 -6.99
C ASN A 152 1.56 10.27 -6.48
N ILE A 153 1.33 8.98 -6.23
CA ILE A 153 2.37 8.04 -5.80
C ILE A 153 2.64 7.05 -6.93
N SER A 154 3.79 7.21 -7.59
CA SER A 154 4.29 6.23 -8.55
C SER A 154 5.17 5.19 -7.87
N PHE A 155 5.02 3.93 -8.22
CA PHE A 155 5.90 2.85 -7.75
C PHE A 155 6.09 1.78 -8.83
N LYS A 156 7.19 1.04 -8.72
CA LYS A 156 7.52 -0.08 -9.61
C LYS A 156 7.52 -1.37 -8.82
N PHE A 157 6.82 -2.37 -9.33
CA PHE A 157 6.80 -3.71 -8.75
C PHE A 157 6.89 -4.77 -9.84
N LYS A 158 7.79 -5.74 -9.67
CA LYS A 158 8.01 -6.85 -10.61
C LYS A 158 8.14 -6.42 -12.08
N GLY A 159 8.75 -5.25 -12.31
CA GLY A 159 8.98 -4.70 -13.65
C GLY A 159 7.86 -3.79 -14.19
N GLN A 160 6.69 -3.78 -13.56
CA GLN A 160 5.53 -2.98 -13.95
C GLN A 160 5.48 -1.66 -13.16
N GLU A 161 5.12 -0.57 -13.83
CA GLU A 161 4.85 0.72 -13.21
C GLU A 161 3.37 0.85 -12.84
N TYR A 162 3.14 1.40 -11.65
CA TYR A 162 1.83 1.63 -11.06
C TYR A 162 1.73 3.07 -10.56
N LEU A 163 0.50 3.59 -10.50
CA LEU A 163 0.20 4.93 -10.02
C LEU A 163 -1.01 4.91 -9.09
N LEU A 164 -0.87 5.51 -7.91
CA LEU A 164 -2.00 5.90 -7.07
C LEU A 164 -2.24 7.40 -7.26
N SER A 165 -3.46 7.75 -7.64
CA SER A 165 -3.87 9.12 -7.96
C SER A 165 -4.98 9.57 -7.00
N PRO A 166 -4.64 10.18 -5.86
CA PRO A 166 -5.60 10.85 -5.01
C PRO A 166 -6.06 12.17 -5.65
N MET A 167 -7.37 12.34 -5.74
CA MET A 167 -8.03 13.53 -6.27
C MET A 167 -9.08 14.02 -5.29
N GLY A 168 -9.45 15.29 -5.40
CA GLY A 168 -10.44 15.95 -4.55
C GLY A 168 -10.15 17.44 -4.46
N SER A 169 -11.06 18.19 -3.86
CA SER A 169 -10.82 19.61 -3.54
C SER A 169 -10.28 19.71 -2.13
N VAL A 170 -9.18 20.44 -1.95
CA VAL A 170 -8.61 20.73 -0.64
C VAL A 170 -9.15 22.07 -0.18
N VAL A 171 -9.68 22.11 1.04
CA VAL A 171 -10.33 23.27 1.62
C VAL A 171 -9.58 23.67 2.89
N ASP A 172 -9.16 24.92 3.00
CA ASP A 172 -8.51 25.43 4.22
C ASP A 172 -9.48 25.54 5.41
N ASP A 173 -8.95 25.94 6.56
CA ASP A 173 -9.70 26.13 7.80
C ASP A 173 -10.71 27.29 7.73
N GLU A 174 -10.53 28.21 6.79
CA GLU A 174 -11.45 29.31 6.49
C GLU A 174 -12.58 28.91 5.52
N GLY A 175 -12.50 27.71 4.93
CA GLY A 175 -13.50 27.19 3.99
C GLY A 175 -13.23 27.54 2.52
N HIS A 176 -12.05 28.03 2.17
CA HIS A 176 -11.66 28.32 0.80
C HIS A 176 -11.04 27.11 0.12
N ILE A 177 -11.45 26.86 -1.14
CA ILE A 177 -10.83 25.82 -1.96
C ILE A 177 -9.43 26.29 -2.39
N LEU A 178 -8.41 25.52 -2.02
CA LEU A 178 -7.04 25.76 -2.41
C LEU A 178 -6.82 25.38 -3.89
N PRO A 179 -6.16 26.23 -4.68
CA PRO A 179 -5.88 25.91 -6.07
C PRO A 179 -4.83 24.78 -6.16
N ALA A 180 -4.95 23.91 -7.16
CA ALA A 180 -4.13 22.70 -7.28
C ALA A 180 -2.61 22.96 -7.31
N ASN A 181 -2.16 24.09 -7.86
CA ASN A 181 -0.73 24.44 -7.84
C ASN A 181 -0.22 24.74 -6.43
N LEU A 182 -1.04 25.38 -5.59
CA LEU A 182 -0.68 25.65 -4.20
C LEU A 182 -0.63 24.34 -3.40
N VAL A 183 -1.61 23.46 -3.60
CA VAL A 183 -1.64 22.15 -2.95
C VAL A 183 -0.35 21.37 -3.25
N ARG A 184 0.10 21.34 -4.51
CA ARG A 184 1.35 20.62 -4.91
C ARG A 184 2.64 21.23 -4.35
N GLU A 185 2.63 22.50 -4.01
CA GLU A 185 3.79 23.20 -3.45
C GLU A 185 3.88 23.07 -1.93
N GLN A 186 2.76 22.73 -1.28
CA GLN A 186 2.68 22.56 0.17
C GLN A 186 3.06 21.16 0.62
N THR A 187 3.66 21.08 1.79
CA THR A 187 3.94 19.83 2.49
C THR A 187 2.68 19.28 3.14
N GLN A 188 2.67 17.97 3.42
CA GLN A 188 1.57 17.31 4.14
C GLN A 188 1.29 17.96 5.50
N GLN A 189 2.33 18.45 6.18
CA GLN A 189 2.18 19.07 7.48
C GLN A 189 1.54 20.45 7.40
N GLU A 190 1.77 21.19 6.31
CA GLU A 190 1.09 22.46 6.03
C GLU A 190 -0.38 22.26 5.63
N LEU A 191 -0.73 21.06 5.19
CA LEU A 191 -2.08 20.67 4.76
C LEU A 191 -2.85 19.90 5.85
N ALA A 192 -2.25 19.66 7.02
CA ALA A 192 -2.81 18.77 8.03
C ALA A 192 -4.17 19.23 8.60
N ASP A 193 -4.39 20.54 8.67
CA ASP A 193 -5.63 21.13 9.19
C ASP A 193 -6.70 21.36 8.10
N SER A 194 -6.40 21.01 6.85
CA SER A 194 -7.33 21.16 5.74
C SER A 194 -8.36 20.03 5.68
N GLN A 195 -9.47 20.30 5.01
CA GLN A 195 -10.51 19.33 4.68
C GLN A 195 -10.36 18.90 3.22
N ILE A 196 -10.76 17.68 2.91
CA ILE A 196 -10.82 17.20 1.53
C ILE A 196 -12.28 16.90 1.18
N THR A 197 -12.78 17.44 0.07
CA THR A 197 -14.13 17.15 -0.46
C THR A 197 -14.04 16.39 -1.78
N ASP A 198 -15.04 15.55 -2.03
CA ASP A 198 -15.17 14.72 -3.23
C ASP A 198 -13.91 13.88 -3.51
N TYR A 199 -13.34 13.33 -2.43
CA TYR A 199 -12.12 12.54 -2.50
C TYR A 199 -12.34 11.30 -3.36
N THR A 200 -11.42 11.09 -4.30
CA THR A 200 -11.39 9.89 -5.14
C THR A 200 -9.97 9.37 -5.18
N LEU A 201 -9.80 8.06 -4.94
CA LEU A 201 -8.52 7.39 -5.09
C LEU A 201 -8.59 6.45 -6.28
N SER A 202 -7.72 6.68 -7.27
CA SER A 202 -7.58 5.80 -8.42
C SER A 202 -6.26 5.04 -8.41
N PHE A 203 -6.27 3.84 -8.97
CA PHE A 203 -5.10 2.99 -9.22
C PHE A 203 -4.94 2.79 -10.72
N SER A 204 -3.76 3.07 -11.26
CA SER A 204 -3.47 2.90 -12.68
C SER A 204 -2.31 1.94 -12.90
N VAL A 205 -2.43 1.13 -13.96
CA VAL A 205 -1.40 0.24 -14.47
C VAL A 205 -1.42 0.27 -15.99
N GLY A 206 -0.28 0.58 -16.60
CA GLY A 206 -0.23 0.86 -18.04
C GLY A 206 -1.13 2.04 -18.43
N ASN A 207 -2.09 1.79 -19.33
CA ASN A 207 -3.05 2.80 -19.79
C ASN A 207 -4.44 2.68 -19.12
N GLU A 208 -4.59 1.76 -18.17
CA GLU A 208 -5.86 1.51 -17.48
C GLU A 208 -5.86 2.18 -16.11
N THR A 209 -7.02 2.71 -15.73
CA THR A 209 -7.24 3.38 -14.44
C THR A 209 -8.52 2.84 -13.80
N PHE A 210 -8.43 2.50 -12.52
CA PHE A 210 -9.49 1.89 -11.74
C PHE A 210 -9.78 2.75 -10.51
N ASN A 211 -11.06 2.99 -10.23
CA ASN A 211 -11.47 3.66 -9.00
C ASN A 211 -11.38 2.68 -7.81
N LEU A 212 -10.65 3.05 -6.76
CA LEU A 212 -10.55 2.25 -5.53
C LEU A 212 -11.54 2.71 -4.46
N ALA A 213 -11.71 4.01 -4.30
CA ALA A 213 -12.55 4.59 -3.26
C ALA A 213 -13.05 5.98 -3.64
N THR A 214 -14.24 6.32 -3.17
CA THR A 214 -14.81 7.66 -3.23
C THR A 214 -15.36 8.02 -1.85
N ILE A 215 -14.98 9.18 -1.32
CA ILE A 215 -15.38 9.66 0.00
C ILE A 215 -15.80 11.12 -0.13
N ASN A 216 -17.03 11.43 0.28
CA ASN A 216 -17.60 12.77 0.07
C ASN A 216 -16.81 13.86 0.81
N LYS A 217 -16.37 13.56 2.03
CA LYS A 217 -15.69 14.53 2.89
C LYS A 217 -14.72 13.81 3.84
N ILE A 218 -13.54 14.39 4.01
CA ILE A 218 -12.52 13.98 4.97
C ILE A 218 -12.12 15.21 5.77
N GLU A 219 -12.27 15.17 7.08
CA GLU A 219 -12.03 16.29 7.97
C GLU A 219 -11.01 15.92 9.03
N PHE A 220 -9.95 16.73 9.15
CA PHE A 220 -8.90 16.56 10.16
C PHE A 220 -8.22 15.18 10.13
N SER A 221 -8.29 14.50 8.99
CA SER A 221 -7.71 13.17 8.77
C SER A 221 -6.99 13.18 7.42
N THR A 222 -5.90 12.44 7.35
CA THR A 222 -5.11 12.30 6.11
C THR A 222 -5.24 10.86 5.62
N PRO A 223 -5.87 10.63 4.44
CA PRO A 223 -5.85 9.33 3.79
C PRO A 223 -4.42 8.85 3.61
N LYS A 224 -4.14 7.57 3.85
CA LYS A 224 -2.78 7.04 3.72
C LYS A 224 -2.73 5.57 3.34
N ILE A 225 -1.65 5.22 2.65
CA ILE A 225 -1.15 3.85 2.55
C ILE A 225 -0.61 3.48 3.92
N ILE A 226 -1.24 2.52 4.58
CA ILE A 226 -0.64 1.88 5.74
C ILE A 226 0.46 0.94 5.27
N TRP A 227 0.11 0.09 4.32
CA TRP A 227 1.02 -0.90 3.76
C TRP A 227 0.65 -1.21 2.30
N LEU A 228 1.67 -1.37 1.47
CA LEU A 228 1.55 -1.77 0.06
C LEU A 228 2.68 -2.74 -0.27
N GLY A 229 2.34 -3.89 -0.85
CA GLY A 229 3.26 -4.99 -1.06
C GLY A 229 2.61 -6.20 -1.71
N ASP A 230 3.10 -7.40 -1.46
CA ASP A 230 2.49 -8.68 -1.87
C ASP A 230 2.26 -9.59 -0.64
N LEU A 231 1.00 -9.86 -0.30
CA LEU A 231 0.57 -10.68 0.83
C LEU A 231 0.26 -12.12 0.43
N ASN A 232 0.03 -12.41 -0.85
CA ASN A 232 -0.48 -13.71 -1.32
C ASN A 232 0.49 -14.45 -2.26
N GLY A 233 1.66 -13.85 -2.54
CA GLY A 233 2.71 -14.40 -3.38
C GLY A 233 2.38 -14.44 -4.87
N ASP A 234 1.45 -13.61 -5.35
CA ASP A 234 1.03 -13.58 -6.75
C ASP A 234 1.82 -12.60 -7.63
N ASP A 235 2.86 -11.97 -7.07
CA ASP A 235 3.70 -10.97 -7.74
C ASP A 235 2.92 -9.71 -8.20
N LEU A 236 1.76 -9.44 -7.60
CA LEU A 236 0.95 -8.22 -7.82
C LEU A 236 0.79 -7.42 -6.51
N PRO A 237 0.52 -6.10 -6.61
CA PRO A 237 0.42 -5.26 -5.42
C PRO A 237 -0.92 -5.44 -4.69
N ASP A 238 -0.84 -5.85 -3.44
CA ASP A 238 -1.89 -5.76 -2.42
C ASP A 238 -1.76 -4.46 -1.61
N MET A 239 -2.83 -4.03 -0.94
CA MET A 239 -2.76 -2.82 -0.13
C MET A 239 -3.74 -2.77 1.04
N ILE A 240 -3.30 -2.09 2.10
CA ILE A 240 -4.12 -1.67 3.21
C ILE A 240 -4.06 -0.16 3.29
N LEU A 241 -5.23 0.46 3.18
CA LEU A 241 -5.38 1.90 3.18
C LEU A 241 -6.16 2.34 4.42
N ASP A 242 -5.71 3.41 5.05
CA ASP A 242 -6.49 4.16 6.03
C ASP A 242 -7.17 5.31 5.30
N LEU A 243 -8.49 5.22 5.22
CA LEU A 243 -9.34 6.20 4.56
C LEU A 243 -10.38 6.75 5.56
N SER A 244 -9.94 6.96 6.79
CA SER A 244 -10.74 7.58 7.85
C SER A 244 -11.23 8.96 7.41
N SER A 245 -12.54 9.18 7.44
CA SER A 245 -13.14 10.47 7.07
C SER A 245 -13.08 11.52 8.18
N PHE A 246 -12.73 11.12 9.39
CA PHE A 246 -12.64 12.00 10.55
C PHE A 246 -11.52 11.55 11.51
N TYR A 247 -10.89 12.46 12.24
CA TYR A 247 -9.75 12.15 13.14
C TYR A 247 -10.11 11.16 14.26
N GLU A 248 -11.38 11.12 14.66
CA GLU A 248 -11.88 10.19 15.70
C GLU A 248 -12.42 8.89 15.12
N THR A 249 -12.31 8.70 13.81
CA THR A 249 -12.67 7.46 13.14
C THR A 249 -11.41 6.76 12.68
N GLN A 250 -11.44 5.43 12.71
CA GLN A 250 -10.45 4.60 12.05
C GLN A 250 -11.15 3.72 11.03
N ARG A 251 -10.90 3.96 9.74
CA ARG A 251 -11.47 3.18 8.64
C ARG A 251 -10.40 2.59 7.75
N LEU A 252 -10.22 1.27 7.84
CA LEU A 252 -9.29 0.55 6.97
C LEU A 252 -10.01 -0.12 5.80
N PHE A 253 -9.39 -0.04 4.63
CA PHE A 253 -9.76 -0.77 3.43
C PHE A 253 -8.64 -1.76 3.13
N PHE A 254 -9.01 -3.02 2.94
CA PHE A 254 -8.08 -4.07 2.58
C PHE A 254 -8.38 -4.54 1.15
N PHE A 255 -7.37 -4.41 0.29
CA PHE A 255 -7.42 -4.84 -1.10
C PHE A 255 -6.42 -5.96 -1.36
N LEU A 256 -6.84 -6.92 -2.19
CA LEU A 256 -5.97 -7.93 -2.78
C LEU A 256 -6.02 -7.84 -4.30
N SER A 257 -4.89 -8.13 -4.93
CA SER A 257 -4.81 -8.27 -6.38
C SER A 257 -5.51 -9.54 -6.87
N ASP A 258 -6.14 -9.46 -8.04
CA ASP A 258 -6.70 -10.62 -8.74
C ASP A 258 -6.03 -10.77 -10.11
N PRO A 259 -5.09 -11.71 -10.28
CA PRO A 259 -4.40 -11.91 -11.55
C PRO A 259 -5.35 -12.30 -12.69
N ASN A 260 -6.54 -12.83 -12.35
CA ASN A 260 -7.53 -13.34 -13.30
C ASN A 260 -8.52 -12.27 -13.77
N ASP A 261 -8.61 -11.12 -13.10
CA ASP A 261 -9.57 -10.06 -13.43
C ASP A 261 -8.86 -8.79 -13.87
N LYS A 262 -8.57 -8.70 -15.17
CA LYS A 262 -7.92 -7.50 -15.74
C LYS A 262 -8.79 -6.24 -15.69
N LYS A 263 -10.11 -6.37 -15.53
CA LYS A 263 -11.02 -5.21 -15.46
C LYS A 263 -11.13 -4.63 -14.06
N GLN A 264 -10.78 -5.41 -13.05
CA GLN A 264 -10.67 -4.97 -11.67
C GLN A 264 -9.52 -5.73 -11.01
N PRO A 265 -8.27 -5.40 -11.38
CA PRO A 265 -7.10 -6.16 -10.95
C PRO A 265 -6.82 -6.01 -9.45
N LEU A 266 -7.44 -5.03 -8.80
CA LEU A 266 -7.37 -4.82 -7.37
C LEU A 266 -8.78 -4.76 -6.79
N LYS A 267 -9.09 -5.64 -5.84
CA LYS A 267 -10.43 -5.82 -5.29
C LYS A 267 -10.43 -5.58 -3.79
N LYS A 268 -11.39 -4.79 -3.32
CA LYS A 268 -11.61 -4.60 -1.88
C LYS A 268 -12.18 -5.89 -1.31
N VAL A 269 -11.39 -6.59 -0.50
CA VAL A 269 -11.80 -7.84 0.15
C VAL A 269 -12.42 -7.63 1.52
N ALA A 270 -12.13 -6.49 2.15
CA ALA A 270 -12.76 -6.09 3.40
C ALA A 270 -12.66 -4.57 3.63
N ASP A 271 -13.59 -4.03 4.42
CA ASP A 271 -13.46 -2.74 5.07
C ASP A 271 -14.10 -2.75 6.46
N LEU A 272 -13.60 -1.90 7.35
CA LEU A 272 -14.07 -1.76 8.71
C LEU A 272 -13.82 -0.34 9.19
N GLU A 273 -14.85 0.23 9.81
CA GLU A 273 -14.80 1.52 10.48
C GLU A 273 -15.04 1.32 11.98
N VAL A 274 -14.24 2.01 12.79
CA VAL A 274 -14.39 2.09 14.24
C VAL A 274 -14.41 3.56 14.64
N ILE A 275 -15.32 3.91 15.54
CA ILE A 275 -15.51 5.29 16.01
C ILE A 275 -15.00 5.39 17.44
N ASN A 276 -14.07 6.30 17.67
CA ASN A 276 -13.40 6.58 18.93
C ASN A 276 -13.49 8.08 19.28
N ASP A 277 -14.66 8.69 19.12
CA ASP A 277 -14.96 10.08 19.48
C ASP A 277 -14.86 10.33 20.99
N CYS A 278 -14.12 11.35 21.44
CA CYS A 278 -14.02 11.67 22.88
C CYS A 278 -14.75 12.97 23.22
#